data_AF-A0A936U264-F1
#
_entry.id   AF-A0A936U264-F1
#
_cell.length_a   1.000
_cell.length_b   1.000
_cell.length_c   1.000
_cell.angle_alpha   90.00
_cell.angle_beta   90.00
_cell.angle_gamma   90.00
#
_symmetry.space_group_name_H-M   'P 1'
#
loop_
_entity.id
_entity.type
_entity.pdbx_description
1 polymer ?
#
loop_
_entity_poly.entity_id
_entity_poly.type
_entity_poly.pdbx_seq_one_letter_code
_entity_poly.pdbx_strand_id
1 'polypeptide(L)'
;MYTMREGASATMALTLLMFVYLRIVHRPAAADVAADLKTAHDDVEAKSSAAVSARRQRMLTTAEIRYLDEELDAAVSRYVKALMALLPEGRADARYLRMFPVTPTEMTTGQGSEEQSRMLKNVLAVHDSEAELAAISPFAEVLRAALAAIDAARAQRVLDYDAEQSANAALRASLVKARGVYNGAYPRLQVAFPGKKGLIRSFYYRPEKGDEADVTG
;
A
#
# COMPACT_ATOMS: atom_id res chain seq x y z
N MET A 1 -24.10 -27.28 -2.69
CA MET A 1 -23.55 -26.87 -1.38
C MET A 1 -22.60 -25.72 -1.64
N TYR A 2 -22.83 -24.55 -1.03
CA TYR A 2 -21.92 -23.42 -1.20
C TYR A 2 -20.61 -23.73 -0.48
N THR A 3 -19.52 -23.72 -1.24
CA THR A 3 -18.14 -23.84 -0.73
C THR A 3 -17.44 -22.51 -0.93
N MET A 4 -16.61 -22.14 0.05
CA MET A 4 -15.72 -21.01 -0.14
C MET A 4 -14.62 -21.43 -1.13
N ARG A 5 -14.58 -20.77 -2.28
CA ARG A 5 -13.63 -21.06 -3.36
C ARG A 5 -12.25 -20.48 -3.06
N GLU A 6 -11.24 -21.01 -3.74
CA GLU A 6 -9.93 -20.36 -3.84
C GLU A 6 -10.06 -18.97 -4.46
N GLY A 7 -9.27 -18.01 -3.98
CA GLY A 7 -9.36 -16.61 -4.43
C GLY A 7 -10.57 -15.84 -3.91
N ALA A 8 -11.29 -16.35 -2.90
CA ALA A 8 -12.35 -15.60 -2.23
C ALA A 8 -11.84 -14.26 -1.69
N SER A 9 -12.56 -13.17 -1.98
CA SER A 9 -12.25 -11.86 -1.40
C SER A 9 -12.49 -11.85 0.11
N ALA A 10 -11.79 -10.96 0.82
CA ALA A 10 -11.98 -10.78 2.27
C ALA A 10 -13.44 -10.47 2.61
N THR A 11 -14.10 -9.59 1.85
CA THR A 11 -15.53 -9.28 2.03
C THR A 11 -16.40 -10.53 1.93
N MET A 12 -16.18 -11.37 0.91
CA MET A 12 -16.95 -12.60 0.75
C MET A 12 -16.69 -13.58 1.90
N ALA A 13 -15.43 -13.75 2.32
CA ALA A 13 -15.07 -14.62 3.43
C ALA A 13 -15.74 -14.18 4.74
N LEU A 14 -15.69 -12.90 5.06
CA LEU A 14 -16.34 -12.31 6.23
C LEU A 14 -17.86 -12.55 6.22
N THR A 15 -18.53 -12.26 5.10
CA THR A 15 -19.97 -12.49 4.96
C THR A 15 -20.33 -13.95 5.17
N LEU A 16 -19.61 -14.89 4.53
CA LEU A 16 -19.92 -16.31 4.62
C LEU A 16 -19.69 -16.88 6.03
N LEU A 17 -18.58 -16.54 6.67
CA LEU A 17 -18.27 -16.98 8.03
C LEU A 17 -19.31 -16.46 9.04
N MET A 18 -19.59 -15.15 8.97
CA MET A 18 -20.54 -14.51 9.88
C MET A 18 -21.96 -15.05 9.68
N PHE A 19 -22.37 -15.27 8.43
CA PHE A 19 -23.70 -15.82 8.14
C PHE A 19 -23.90 -17.19 8.78
N VAL A 20 -22.95 -18.12 8.61
CA VAL A 20 -23.05 -19.45 9.24
C VAL A 20 -23.00 -19.31 10.76
N TYR A 21 -22.07 -18.52 11.30
CA TYR A 21 -21.94 -18.28 12.74
C TYR A 21 -23.26 -17.82 13.37
N LEU A 22 -23.87 -16.75 12.86
CA LEU A 22 -25.14 -16.23 13.38
C LEU A 22 -26.27 -17.26 13.32
N ARG A 23 -26.24 -18.11 12.29
CA ARG A 23 -27.24 -19.19 12.13
C ARG A 23 -27.02 -20.33 13.10
N ILE A 24 -25.87 -20.51 13.74
CA ILE A 24 -25.59 -21.65 14.62
C ILE A 24 -25.25 -21.28 16.06
N VAL A 25 -24.90 -20.03 16.36
CA VAL A 25 -24.39 -19.59 17.68
C VAL A 25 -25.34 -19.90 18.85
N HIS A 26 -26.65 -19.85 18.63
CA HIS A 26 -27.66 -20.16 19.65
C HIS A 26 -27.95 -21.67 19.79
N ARG A 27 -27.19 -22.55 19.13
CA ARG A 27 -27.37 -24.00 19.19
C ARG A 27 -26.22 -24.63 19.96
N PRO A 28 -26.44 -25.13 21.19
CA PRO A 28 -25.38 -25.71 22.02
C PRO A 28 -24.62 -26.85 21.33
N ALA A 29 -25.33 -27.69 20.56
CA ALA A 29 -24.72 -28.80 19.81
C ALA A 29 -23.68 -28.36 18.75
N ALA A 30 -23.65 -27.08 18.38
CA ALA A 30 -22.72 -26.52 17.41
C ALA A 30 -21.77 -25.47 18.01
N ALA A 31 -21.66 -25.38 19.34
CA ALA A 31 -20.87 -24.35 20.02
C ALA A 31 -19.41 -24.29 19.52
N ASP A 32 -18.75 -25.45 19.38
CA ASP A 32 -17.36 -25.51 18.90
C ASP A 32 -17.22 -25.00 17.46
N VAL A 33 -18.18 -25.34 16.59
CA VAL A 33 -18.19 -24.87 15.19
C VAL A 33 -18.44 -23.37 15.14
N ALA A 34 -19.33 -22.85 16.00
CA ALA A 34 -19.61 -21.42 16.10
C ALA A 34 -18.36 -20.65 16.56
N ALA A 35 -17.65 -21.15 17.58
CA ALA A 35 -16.41 -20.55 18.05
C ALA A 35 -15.35 -20.49 16.95
N ASP A 36 -15.12 -21.60 16.23
CA ASP A 36 -14.14 -21.64 15.14
C ASP A 36 -14.47 -20.65 14.01
N LEU A 37 -15.75 -20.55 13.62
CA LEU A 37 -16.21 -19.60 12.60
C LEU A 37 -16.01 -18.15 13.05
N LYS A 38 -16.31 -17.83 14.31
CA LYS A 38 -16.12 -16.48 14.86
C LYS A 38 -14.64 -16.12 14.93
N THR A 39 -13.79 -17.02 15.41
CA THR A 39 -12.34 -16.81 15.43
C THR A 39 -11.77 -16.62 14.02
N ALA A 40 -12.21 -17.42 13.05
CA ALA A 40 -11.78 -17.24 11.66
C ALA A 40 -12.28 -15.91 11.07
N HIS A 41 -13.50 -15.49 11.40
CA HIS A 41 -14.05 -14.20 10.97
C HIS A 41 -13.19 -13.04 11.49
N ASP A 42 -12.95 -13.01 12.80
CA ASP A 42 -12.23 -11.92 13.46
C ASP A 42 -10.78 -11.83 12.99
N ASP A 43 -10.14 -12.96 12.73
CA ASP A 43 -8.79 -13.00 12.15
C ASP A 43 -8.79 -12.40 10.74
N VAL A 44 -9.71 -12.80 9.84
CA VAL A 44 -9.81 -12.22 8.50
C VAL A 44 -10.09 -10.72 8.56
N GLU A 45 -10.96 -10.28 9.47
CA GLU A 45 -11.30 -8.86 9.65
C GLU A 45 -10.07 -8.05 10.07
N ALA A 46 -9.36 -8.52 11.10
CA ALA A 46 -8.15 -7.87 11.59
C ALA A 46 -7.05 -7.81 10.51
N LYS A 47 -6.79 -8.92 9.79
CA LYS A 47 -5.78 -8.93 8.72
C LYS A 47 -6.18 -8.09 7.51
N SER A 48 -7.46 -8.06 7.17
CA SER A 48 -7.99 -7.20 6.10
C SER A 48 -7.81 -5.72 6.42
N SER A 49 -8.17 -5.32 7.64
CA SER A 49 -7.98 -3.95 8.13
C SER A 49 -6.50 -3.54 8.12
N ALA A 50 -5.61 -4.41 8.61
CA ALA A 50 -4.17 -4.19 8.59
C ALA A 50 -3.61 -4.02 7.16
N ALA A 51 -4.04 -4.87 6.22
CA ALA A 51 -3.61 -4.77 4.82
C ALA A 51 -4.09 -3.46 4.16
N VAL A 52 -5.33 -3.02 4.43
CA VAL A 52 -5.84 -1.74 3.94
C VAL A 52 -5.06 -0.56 4.55
N SER A 53 -4.76 -0.62 5.84
CA SER A 53 -3.99 0.42 6.53
C SER A 53 -2.57 0.55 5.96
N ALA A 54 -1.85 -0.57 5.79
CA ALA A 54 -0.51 -0.57 5.21
C ALA A 54 -0.48 -0.02 3.78
N ARG A 55 -1.45 -0.43 2.94
CA ARG A 55 -1.60 0.13 1.58
C ARG A 55 -1.83 1.64 1.61
N ARG A 56 -2.69 2.13 2.49
CA ARG A 56 -2.96 3.57 2.64
C ARG A 56 -1.70 4.32 3.07
N GLN A 57 -0.91 3.77 3.98
CA GLN A 57 0.36 4.36 4.40
C GLN A 57 1.32 4.51 3.22
N ARG A 58 1.53 3.46 2.42
CA ARG A 58 2.36 3.55 1.21
C ARG A 58 1.83 4.59 0.21
N MET A 59 0.51 4.69 0.05
CA MET A 59 -0.11 5.70 -0.82
C MET A 59 0.16 7.13 -0.33
N LEU A 60 0.09 7.37 0.98
CA LEU A 60 0.44 8.66 1.58
C LEU A 60 1.91 9.02 1.30
N THR A 61 2.83 8.10 1.54
CA THR A 61 4.26 8.33 1.27
C THR A 61 4.54 8.54 -0.23
N THR A 62 3.76 7.89 -1.10
CA THR A 62 3.85 8.12 -2.56
C THR A 62 3.38 9.53 -2.94
N ALA A 63 2.31 10.03 -2.30
CA ALA A 63 1.84 11.39 -2.51
C ALA A 63 2.83 12.43 -1.97
N GLU A 64 3.46 12.15 -0.82
CA GLU A 64 4.51 13.00 -0.25
C GLU A 64 5.72 13.11 -1.18
N ILE A 65 6.18 12.00 -1.78
CA ILE A 65 7.27 12.04 -2.77
C ILE A 65 6.94 12.96 -3.94
N ARG A 66 5.68 12.97 -4.40
CA ARG A 66 5.27 13.85 -5.50
C ARG A 66 5.35 15.32 -5.09
N TYR A 67 4.88 15.67 -3.89
CA TYR A 67 5.01 17.02 -3.35
C TYR A 67 6.49 17.44 -3.24
N LEU A 68 7.33 16.56 -2.69
CA LEU A 68 8.76 16.83 -2.52
C LEU A 68 9.51 16.95 -3.86
N ASP A 69 9.08 16.22 -4.90
CA ASP A 69 9.62 16.35 -6.26
C ASP A 69 9.32 17.73 -6.86
N GLU A 70 8.12 18.27 -6.63
CA GLU A 70 7.76 19.64 -7.05
C GLU A 70 8.60 20.71 -6.29
N GLU A 71 8.83 20.52 -4.99
CA GLU A 71 9.72 21.39 -4.20
C GLU A 71 11.18 21.29 -4.67
N LEU A 72 11.64 20.09 -5.04
CA LEU A 72 12.97 19.84 -5.56
C LEU A 72 13.16 20.54 -6.91
N ASP A 73 12.21 20.45 -7.82
CA ASP A 73 12.22 21.14 -9.11
C ASP A 73 12.27 22.67 -8.94
N ALA A 74 11.54 23.20 -7.96
CA ALA A 74 11.59 24.61 -7.60
C ALA A 74 12.97 25.00 -7.04
N ALA A 75 13.56 24.17 -6.18
CA ALA A 75 14.90 24.38 -5.62
C ALA A 75 15.99 24.36 -6.71
N VAL A 76 15.95 23.38 -7.61
CA VAL A 76 16.85 23.28 -8.78
C VAL A 76 16.71 24.51 -9.66
N SER A 77 15.49 24.93 -9.97
CA SER A 77 15.23 26.12 -10.79
C SER A 77 15.78 27.39 -10.17
N ARG A 78 15.64 27.56 -8.84
CA ARG A 78 16.20 28.71 -8.10
C ARG A 78 17.72 28.68 -8.10
N TYR A 79 18.32 27.51 -7.84
CA TYR A 79 19.76 27.31 -7.87
C TYR A 79 20.34 27.64 -9.24
N VAL A 80 19.75 27.11 -10.32
CA VAL A 80 20.21 27.37 -11.70
C VAL A 80 20.12 28.85 -12.04
N LYS A 81 19.03 29.55 -11.67
CA LYS A 81 18.91 31.01 -11.90
C LYS A 81 20.00 31.79 -11.18
N ALA A 82 20.30 31.44 -9.94
CA ALA A 82 21.34 32.09 -9.16
C ALA A 82 22.74 31.80 -9.74
N LEU A 83 22.99 30.56 -10.16
CA LEU A 83 24.21 30.17 -10.86
C LEU A 83 24.36 30.96 -12.16
N MET A 84 23.32 31.06 -12.97
CA MET A 84 23.38 31.80 -14.23
C MET A 84 23.73 33.29 -14.07
N ALA A 85 23.39 33.89 -12.93
CA ALA A 85 23.76 35.28 -12.63
C ALA A 85 25.24 35.44 -12.27
N LEU A 86 25.93 34.36 -11.86
CA LEU A 86 27.35 34.37 -11.52
C LEU A 86 28.28 33.97 -12.66
N LEU A 87 27.77 33.21 -13.65
CA LEU A 87 28.60 32.67 -14.71
C LEU A 87 28.78 33.66 -15.87
N PRO A 88 30.01 34.12 -16.15
CA PRO A 88 30.27 35.13 -17.19
C PRO A 88 29.93 34.63 -18.60
N GLU A 89 30.13 33.35 -18.88
CA GLU A 89 29.84 32.72 -20.18
C GLU A 89 28.48 32.01 -20.19
N GLY A 90 27.69 32.20 -19.13
CA GLY A 90 26.41 31.55 -18.98
C GLY A 90 26.52 30.02 -19.03
N ARG A 91 25.77 29.37 -19.94
CA ARG A 91 25.74 27.89 -20.07
C ARG A 91 26.99 27.31 -20.74
N ALA A 92 27.80 28.15 -21.39
CA ALA A 92 29.05 27.71 -22.00
C ALA A 92 30.18 27.59 -20.97
N ASP A 93 29.98 28.12 -19.76
CA ASP A 93 30.98 28.08 -18.69
C ASP A 93 31.30 26.62 -18.29
N ALA A 94 32.60 26.32 -18.16
CA ALA A 94 33.07 24.98 -17.80
C ALA A 94 32.51 24.47 -16.45
N ARG A 95 32.18 25.37 -15.50
CA ARG A 95 31.53 25.01 -14.24
C ARG A 95 30.09 24.56 -14.46
N TYR A 96 29.35 25.24 -15.34
CA TYR A 96 27.98 24.85 -15.71
C TYR A 96 27.96 23.45 -16.33
N LEU A 97 28.83 23.20 -17.31
CA LEU A 97 28.90 21.92 -18.02
C LEU A 97 29.30 20.75 -17.12
N ARG A 98 30.13 21.00 -16.08
CA ARG A 98 30.47 20.00 -15.06
C ARG A 98 29.29 19.67 -14.14
N MET A 99 28.46 20.65 -13.80
CA MET A 99 27.27 20.46 -12.98
C MET A 99 26.11 19.84 -13.77
N PHE A 100 25.91 20.28 -15.00
CA PHE A 100 24.77 19.96 -15.85
C PHE A 100 25.27 19.40 -17.19
N PRO A 101 25.70 18.13 -17.24
CA PRO A 101 26.13 17.48 -18.49
C PRO A 101 24.96 17.23 -19.45
N VAL A 102 23.74 17.24 -18.93
CA VAL A 102 22.47 17.26 -19.68
C VAL A 102 21.65 18.45 -19.18
N THR A 103 20.56 18.80 -19.87
CA THR A 103 19.77 19.96 -19.44
C THR A 103 19.16 19.72 -18.05
N PRO A 104 18.99 20.75 -17.20
CA PRO A 104 18.37 20.58 -15.89
C PRO A 104 16.98 19.93 -15.96
N THR A 105 16.23 20.19 -17.03
CA THR A 105 14.94 19.56 -17.30
C THR A 105 15.07 18.06 -17.57
N GLU A 106 16.12 17.62 -18.26
CA GLU A 106 16.42 16.20 -18.45
C GLU A 106 16.90 15.53 -17.15
N MET A 107 17.56 16.27 -16.26
CA MET A 107 17.98 15.75 -14.94
C MET A 107 16.79 15.51 -14.01
N THR A 108 15.69 16.22 -14.21
CA THR A 108 14.45 16.06 -13.43
C THR A 108 13.40 15.22 -14.15
N THR A 109 13.62 14.79 -15.41
CA THR A 109 12.75 13.81 -16.07
C THR A 109 12.90 12.45 -15.42
N GLY A 110 12.04 12.17 -14.44
CA GLY A 110 12.03 10.93 -13.69
C GLY A 110 11.69 11.20 -12.22
N GLN A 111 10.42 11.52 -11.97
CA GLN A 111 9.90 11.91 -10.65
C GLN A 111 10.40 10.96 -9.57
N GLY A 112 11.13 11.48 -8.59
CA GLY A 112 11.56 10.64 -7.48
C GLY A 112 12.49 9.47 -7.89
N SER A 113 13.30 9.60 -8.96
CA SER A 113 14.25 8.55 -9.40
C SER A 113 15.63 8.63 -8.73
N GLU A 114 16.30 7.48 -8.54
CA GLU A 114 17.67 7.44 -8.03
C GLU A 114 18.66 8.18 -8.94
N GLU A 115 18.37 8.23 -10.23
CA GLU A 115 19.15 8.94 -11.22
C GLU A 115 19.12 10.45 -10.97
N GLN A 116 17.94 11.03 -10.76
CA GLN A 116 17.75 12.43 -10.34
C GLN A 116 18.56 12.72 -9.05
N SER A 117 18.51 11.84 -8.05
CA SER A 117 19.29 12.03 -6.81
C SER A 117 20.80 12.00 -7.06
N ARG A 118 21.30 11.07 -7.89
CA ARG A 118 22.72 10.97 -8.22
C ARG A 118 23.22 12.21 -8.97
N MET A 119 22.41 12.67 -9.93
CA MET A 119 22.64 13.88 -10.71
C MET A 119 22.73 15.11 -9.82
N LEU A 120 21.80 15.30 -8.89
CA LEU A 120 21.82 16.44 -7.96
C LEU A 120 22.94 16.36 -6.92
N LYS A 121 23.33 15.15 -6.48
CA LYS A 121 24.54 14.95 -5.65
C LYS A 121 25.80 15.43 -6.38
N ASN A 122 25.90 15.19 -7.69
CA ASN A 122 27.02 15.71 -8.48
C ASN A 122 27.00 17.25 -8.57
N VAL A 123 25.83 17.87 -8.78
CA VAL A 123 25.70 19.34 -8.78
C VAL A 123 26.21 19.93 -7.47
N LEU A 124 25.78 19.36 -6.34
CA LEU A 124 26.21 19.79 -5.00
C LEU A 124 27.69 19.53 -4.75
N ALA A 125 28.23 18.40 -5.21
CA ALA A 125 29.65 18.10 -5.08
C ALA A 125 30.54 19.08 -5.86
N VAL A 126 30.14 19.45 -7.08
CA VAL A 126 30.86 20.48 -7.84
C VAL A 126 30.73 21.84 -7.15
N HIS A 127 29.54 22.18 -6.60
CA HIS A 127 29.34 23.41 -5.83
C HIS A 127 30.35 23.52 -4.69
N ASP A 128 30.49 22.45 -3.91
CA ASP A 128 31.39 22.41 -2.75
C ASP A 128 32.88 22.48 -3.12
N SER A 129 33.24 22.09 -4.34
CA SER A 129 34.62 22.15 -4.83
C SER A 129 35.03 23.51 -5.40
N GLU A 130 34.09 24.41 -5.64
CA GLU A 130 34.31 25.66 -6.38
C GLU A 130 34.11 26.88 -5.46
N ALA A 131 35.20 27.44 -4.94
CA ALA A 131 35.16 28.57 -4.00
C ALA A 131 34.39 29.80 -4.55
N GLU A 132 34.40 29.99 -5.86
CA GLU A 132 33.71 31.09 -6.56
C GLU A 132 32.17 30.98 -6.47
N LEU A 133 31.64 29.82 -6.08
CA LEU A 133 30.21 29.59 -5.92
C LEU A 133 29.71 29.83 -4.49
N ALA A 134 30.58 30.26 -3.57
CA ALA A 134 30.22 30.55 -2.18
C ALA A 134 29.07 31.58 -2.07
N ALA A 135 28.95 32.50 -3.03
CA ALA A 135 27.89 33.51 -3.06
C ALA A 135 26.48 32.92 -3.25
N ILE A 136 26.35 31.70 -3.79
CA ILE A 136 25.06 31.01 -3.98
C ILE A 136 24.86 29.82 -3.04
N SER A 137 25.73 29.65 -2.03
CA SER A 137 25.57 28.59 -1.02
C SER A 137 24.20 28.54 -0.34
N PRO A 138 23.51 29.66 -0.04
CA PRO A 138 22.15 29.59 0.49
C PRO A 138 21.16 28.81 -0.40
N PHE A 139 21.32 28.86 -1.72
CA PHE A 139 20.50 28.07 -2.66
C PHE A 139 20.92 26.60 -2.70
N ALA A 140 22.22 26.32 -2.54
CA ALA A 140 22.72 24.95 -2.42
C ALA A 140 22.18 24.27 -1.15
N GLU A 141 22.09 24.99 -0.02
CA GLU A 141 21.51 24.42 1.21
C GLU A 141 20.03 24.06 1.05
N VAL A 142 19.25 24.90 0.37
CA VAL A 142 17.84 24.59 0.04
C VAL A 142 17.76 23.33 -0.84
N LEU A 143 18.63 23.22 -1.85
CA LEU A 143 18.71 22.04 -2.70
C LEU A 143 19.09 20.77 -1.92
N ARG A 144 20.06 20.87 -0.98
CA ARG A 144 20.42 19.75 -0.09
C ARG A 144 19.26 19.31 0.77
N ALA A 145 18.54 20.25 1.37
CA ALA A 145 17.39 19.94 2.21
C ALA A 145 16.28 19.22 1.42
N ALA A 146 15.95 19.72 0.23
CA ALA A 146 14.97 19.09 -0.65
C ALA A 146 15.40 17.68 -1.09
N LEU A 147 16.68 17.50 -1.45
CA LEU A 147 17.24 16.20 -1.83
C LEU A 147 17.27 15.21 -0.66
N ALA A 148 17.61 15.66 0.55
CA ALA A 148 17.57 14.82 1.73
C ALA A 148 16.14 14.38 2.07
N ALA A 149 15.17 15.28 1.93
CA ALA A 149 13.76 14.98 2.17
C ALA A 149 13.22 13.94 1.17
N ILE A 150 13.51 14.08 -0.13
CA ILE A 150 13.05 13.11 -1.13
C ILE A 150 13.72 11.74 -0.95
N ASP A 151 15.03 11.70 -0.64
CA ASP A 151 15.74 10.45 -0.38
C ASP A 151 15.18 9.74 0.87
N ALA A 152 14.85 10.49 1.93
CA ALA A 152 14.21 9.96 3.13
C ALA A 152 12.80 9.40 2.84
N ALA A 153 11.98 10.14 2.08
CA ALA A 153 10.63 9.69 1.71
C ALA A 153 10.66 8.43 0.83
N ARG A 154 11.64 8.29 -0.06
CA ARG A 154 11.85 7.07 -0.86
C ARG A 154 12.24 5.88 0.00
N ALA A 155 13.16 6.07 0.94
CA ALA A 155 13.52 5.03 1.90
C ALA A 155 12.29 4.59 2.70
N GLN A 156 11.47 5.54 3.17
CA GLN A 156 10.21 5.24 3.86
C GLN A 156 9.23 4.48 2.96
N ARG A 157 9.11 4.83 1.67
CA ARG A 157 8.22 4.12 0.74
C ARG A 157 8.61 2.65 0.58
N VAL A 158 9.90 2.34 0.60
CA VAL A 158 10.38 0.94 0.56
C VAL A 158 9.93 0.20 1.82
N LEU A 159 10.12 0.79 3.00
CA LEU A 159 9.66 0.21 4.27
C LEU A 159 8.13 0.00 4.29
N ASP A 160 7.37 0.97 3.79
CA ASP A 160 5.91 0.88 3.70
C ASP A 160 5.45 -0.19 2.70
N TYR A 161 6.20 -0.39 1.61
CA TYR A 161 5.94 -1.46 0.65
C TYR A 161 6.17 -2.84 1.28
N ASP A 162 7.25 -3.03 2.01
CA ASP A 162 7.54 -4.29 2.70
C ASP A 162 6.47 -4.59 3.76
N ALA A 163 6.02 -3.55 4.49
CA ALA A 163 4.91 -3.67 5.44
C ALA A 163 3.59 -4.06 4.74
N GLU A 164 3.27 -3.46 3.59
CA GLU A 164 2.12 -3.84 2.76
C GLU A 164 2.22 -5.29 2.28
N GLN A 165 3.38 -5.74 1.80
CA GLN A 165 3.58 -7.13 1.36
C GLN A 165 3.40 -8.11 2.51
N SER A 166 3.97 -7.82 3.68
CA SER A 166 3.80 -8.65 4.88
C SER A 166 2.34 -8.74 5.30
N ALA A 167 1.62 -7.62 5.34
CA ALA A 167 0.19 -7.59 5.69
C ALA A 167 -0.67 -8.36 4.66
N ASN A 168 -0.37 -8.23 3.37
CA ASN A 168 -1.05 -8.98 2.31
C ASN A 168 -0.79 -10.49 2.39
N ALA A 169 0.45 -10.91 2.71
CA ALA A 169 0.77 -12.30 2.94
C ALA A 169 0.00 -12.87 4.14
N ALA A 170 -0.07 -12.13 5.24
CA ALA A 170 -0.84 -12.51 6.43
C ALA A 170 -2.35 -12.63 6.12
N LEU A 171 -2.91 -11.69 5.35
CA LEU A 171 -4.30 -11.76 4.90
C LEU A 171 -4.54 -13.01 4.02
N ARG A 172 -3.66 -13.29 3.06
CA ARG A 172 -3.79 -14.50 2.21
C ARG A 172 -3.77 -15.78 3.04
N ALA A 173 -2.88 -15.88 4.03
CA ALA A 173 -2.82 -17.03 4.94
C ALA A 173 -4.12 -17.15 5.76
N SER A 174 -4.65 -16.03 6.27
CA SER A 174 -5.92 -15.99 7.01
C SER A 174 -7.10 -16.44 6.15
N LEU A 175 -7.17 -16.02 4.88
CA LEU A 175 -8.20 -16.44 3.93
C LEU A 175 -8.15 -17.95 3.63
N VAL A 176 -6.94 -18.53 3.52
CA VAL A 176 -6.78 -19.99 3.37
C VAL A 176 -7.31 -20.73 4.60
N LYS A 177 -6.97 -20.25 5.81
CA LYS A 177 -7.48 -20.81 7.06
C LYS A 177 -9.00 -20.70 7.18
N ALA A 178 -9.55 -19.52 6.90
CA ALA A 178 -10.98 -19.25 6.87
C ALA A 178 -11.74 -20.18 5.93
N ARG A 179 -11.21 -20.41 4.72
CA ARG A 179 -11.74 -21.40 3.77
C ARG A 179 -11.79 -22.80 4.37
N GLY A 180 -10.70 -23.21 5.02
CA GLY A 180 -10.62 -24.50 5.71
C GLY A 180 -11.70 -24.65 6.80
N VAL A 181 -11.86 -23.63 7.65
CA VAL A 181 -12.88 -23.61 8.71
C VAL A 181 -14.30 -23.64 8.12
N TYR A 182 -14.60 -22.78 7.14
CA TYR A 182 -15.92 -22.71 6.52
C TYR A 182 -16.33 -24.02 5.83
N ASN A 183 -15.44 -24.58 5.01
CA ASN A 183 -15.71 -25.83 4.29
C ASN A 183 -15.74 -27.04 5.25
N GLY A 184 -14.92 -27.03 6.30
CA GLY A 184 -14.87 -28.06 7.34
C GLY A 184 -16.05 -28.00 8.33
N ALA A 185 -16.75 -26.86 8.44
CA ALA A 185 -17.90 -26.73 9.32
C ALA A 185 -19.08 -27.63 8.88
N TYR A 186 -19.27 -27.85 7.58
CA TYR A 186 -20.41 -28.62 7.07
C TYR A 186 -20.47 -30.06 7.57
N PRO A 187 -19.41 -30.89 7.42
CA PRO A 187 -19.43 -32.25 7.95
C PRO A 187 -19.56 -32.27 9.49
N ARG A 188 -18.95 -31.31 10.20
CA ARG A 188 -19.10 -31.20 11.66
C ARG A 188 -20.54 -30.91 12.08
N LEU A 189 -21.24 -30.07 11.32
CA LEU A 189 -22.67 -29.81 11.54
C LEU A 189 -23.55 -31.01 11.22
N GLN A 190 -23.16 -31.89 10.28
CA GLN A 190 -23.86 -33.16 10.06
C GLN A 190 -23.75 -34.11 11.24
N VAL A 191 -22.60 -34.13 11.93
CA VAL A 191 -22.41 -34.90 13.16
C VAL A 191 -23.20 -34.29 14.33
N ALA A 192 -23.18 -32.96 14.48
CA ALA A 192 -23.90 -32.26 15.54
C ALA A 192 -25.43 -32.35 15.42
N PHE A 193 -25.97 -32.44 14.19
CA PHE A 193 -27.41 -32.51 13.92
C PHE A 193 -27.78 -33.72 13.05
N PRO A 194 -27.70 -34.95 13.60
CA PRO A 194 -27.95 -36.16 12.84
C PRO A 194 -29.38 -36.17 12.27
N GLY A 195 -29.52 -36.53 10.99
CA GLY A 195 -30.81 -36.58 10.29
C GLY A 195 -31.41 -35.21 9.91
N LYS A 196 -30.86 -34.08 10.38
CA LYS A 196 -31.40 -32.73 10.13
C LYS A 196 -30.80 -32.07 8.87
N LYS A 197 -30.80 -32.77 7.73
CA LYS A 197 -30.17 -32.29 6.48
C LYS A 197 -30.70 -30.94 5.99
N GLY A 198 -32.01 -30.69 6.11
CA GLY A 198 -32.64 -29.43 5.70
C GLY A 198 -32.16 -28.23 6.53
N LEU A 199 -32.05 -28.41 7.85
CA LEU A 199 -31.52 -27.39 8.75
C LEU A 199 -30.09 -27.02 8.37
N ILE A 200 -29.22 -28.01 8.16
CA ILE A 200 -27.81 -27.78 7.81
C ILE A 200 -27.70 -27.05 6.47
N ARG A 201 -28.48 -27.43 5.46
CA ARG A 201 -28.51 -26.72 4.17
C ARG A 201 -28.91 -25.25 4.33
N SER A 202 -29.84 -24.94 5.23
CA SER A 202 -30.28 -23.57 5.51
C SER A 202 -29.18 -22.67 6.09
N PHE A 203 -28.09 -23.24 6.64
CA PHE A 203 -26.97 -22.46 7.16
C PHE A 203 -26.03 -21.96 6.05
N TYR A 204 -26.10 -22.58 4.86
CA TYR A 204 -25.22 -22.28 3.71
C TYR A 204 -25.99 -21.67 2.52
N TYR A 205 -27.29 -21.41 2.67
CA TYR A 205 -28.10 -20.83 1.62
C TYR A 205 -27.84 -19.32 1.54
N ARG A 206 -27.39 -18.86 0.37
CA ARG A 206 -27.42 -17.45 0.01
C ARG A 206 -28.64 -17.29 -0.90
N PRO A 207 -29.57 -16.35 -0.61
CA PRO A 207 -30.66 -16.07 -1.55
C PRO A 207 -30.06 -15.74 -2.91
N GLU A 208 -30.55 -16.41 -3.96
CA GLU A 208 -30.18 -16.06 -5.32
C GLU A 208 -30.81 -14.72 -5.66
N LYS A 209 -30.26 -14.03 -6.67
CA LYS A 209 -30.68 -12.68 -7.09
C LYS A 209 -32.12 -12.61 -7.66
N GLY A 210 -32.94 -13.63 -7.45
CA GLY A 210 -34.35 -13.76 -7.83
C GLY A 210 -35.29 -14.17 -6.69
N ASP A 211 -34.79 -14.44 -5.47
CA ASP A 211 -35.64 -14.83 -4.33
C ASP A 211 -36.28 -13.63 -3.60
N GLU A 212 -35.98 -12.39 -4.02
CA GLU A 212 -36.61 -11.16 -3.49
C GLU A 212 -38.05 -10.96 -4.01
N ALA A 213 -38.49 -11.75 -4.99
CA ALA A 213 -39.82 -11.60 -5.59
C ALA A 213 -40.98 -12.17 -4.74
N ASP A 214 -40.70 -13.00 -3.72
CA ASP A 214 -41.72 -13.75 -2.97
C ASP A 214 -41.96 -13.26 -1.53
N VAL A 215 -41.41 -12.10 -1.13
CA VAL A 215 -41.62 -11.54 0.23
C VAL A 215 -42.61 -10.35 0.25
N THR A 216 -43.31 -10.10 -0.87
CA THR A 216 -44.52 -9.27 -0.90
C THR A 216 -45.70 -10.12 -1.38
N GLY A 217 -46.22 -10.96 -0.48
CA GLY A 217 -47.49 -11.68 -0.63
C GLY A 217 -48.29 -11.58 0.66
#